data_AF-A0A4Y2FGM1-F1
#
_entry.id   AF-A0A4Y2FGM1-F1
#
_cell.length_a   1.000
_cell.length_b   1.000
_cell.length_c   1.000
_cell.angle_alpha   90.00
_cell.angle_beta   90.00
_cell.angle_gamma   90.00
#
_symmetry.space_group_name_H-M   'P 1'
#
loop_
_entity.id
_entity.type
_entity.pdbx_description
1 polymer ?
#
loop_
_entity_poly.entity_id
_entity_poly.type
_entity_poly.pdbx_seq_one_letter_code
_entity_poly.pdbx_strand_id
1 'polypeptide(L)'
;MLLTMEHNCKEEAEYFPSPERIDKVEISMENLEAVVRERNEAYYLLETGKTGERPHGWKEDYFGRFDVVPLKEHLIPMKENKDFLENELFPTMETVNPTVPEFLLKLKEKENNMARAEKRKNRVHIKKLFQEFPNMDMEALQEEYPDIDVHAYKKYLEDNDEL
;
A
#
# COMPACT_ATOMS: atom_id res chain seq x y z
N MET A 1 20.37 25.37 4.07
CA MET A 1 20.63 26.47 3.11
C MET A 1 19.45 26.66 2.15
N LEU A 2 19.05 25.66 1.35
CA LEU A 2 17.88 25.82 0.46
C LEU A 2 16.57 26.03 1.25
N LEU A 3 16.30 25.21 2.27
CA LEU A 3 15.12 25.36 3.14
C LEU A 3 15.09 26.70 3.90
N THR A 4 16.26 27.22 4.28
CA THR A 4 16.37 28.52 4.96
C THR A 4 16.10 29.68 4.00
N MET A 5 16.57 29.56 2.76
CA MET A 5 16.28 30.54 1.70
C MET A 5 14.81 30.50 1.29
N GLU A 6 14.22 29.30 1.20
CA GLU A 6 12.79 29.13 0.94
C GLU A 6 11.94 29.80 2.05
N HIS A 7 12.32 29.60 3.31
CA HIS A 7 11.66 30.26 4.44
C HIS A 7 11.75 31.78 4.34
N ASN A 8 12.94 32.34 4.10
CA ASN A 8 13.11 33.79 3.97
C ASN A 8 12.34 34.37 2.77
N CYS A 9 12.37 33.72 1.61
CA CYS A 9 11.58 34.16 0.46
C CYS A 9 10.07 34.15 0.77
N LYS A 10 9.57 33.18 1.55
CA LYS A 10 8.18 33.17 2.02
C LYS A 10 7.89 34.33 2.97
N GLU A 11 8.80 34.66 3.89
CA GLU A 11 8.65 35.79 4.81
C GLU A 11 8.66 37.14 4.07
N GLU A 12 9.55 37.30 3.10
CA GLU A 12 9.68 38.52 2.29
C GLU A 12 8.63 38.60 1.16
N ALA A 13 7.76 37.58 1.03
CA ALA A 13 6.79 37.42 -0.05
C ALA A 13 7.42 37.49 -1.45
N GLU A 14 8.64 36.99 -1.59
CA GLU A 14 9.39 36.88 -2.83
C GLU A 14 9.30 35.48 -3.44
N TYR A 15 9.43 35.41 -4.76
CA TYR A 15 9.52 34.12 -5.46
C TYR A 15 10.87 33.47 -5.19
N PHE A 16 10.84 32.19 -4.85
CA PHE A 16 12.07 31.43 -4.68
C PHE A 16 12.80 31.30 -6.04
N PRO A 17 14.09 31.67 -6.14
CA PRO A 17 14.77 31.80 -7.43
C PRO A 17 14.87 30.52 -8.27
N SER A 18 14.84 29.33 -7.66
CA SER A 18 14.96 28.04 -8.38
C SER A 18 14.49 26.86 -7.52
N PRO A 19 13.16 26.64 -7.42
CA PRO A 19 12.55 25.65 -6.52
C PRO A 19 12.95 24.22 -6.86
N GLU A 20 13.15 23.91 -8.14
CA GLU A 20 13.61 22.59 -8.61
C GLU A 20 14.91 22.11 -7.94
N ARG A 21 15.73 23.01 -7.37
CA ARG A 21 16.95 22.62 -6.64
C ARG A 21 16.62 21.86 -5.36
N ILE A 22 15.52 22.17 -4.69
CA ILE A 22 15.09 21.46 -3.49
C ILE A 22 14.75 20.02 -3.88
N ASP A 23 13.89 19.85 -4.89
CA ASP A 23 13.49 18.54 -5.40
C ASP A 23 14.69 17.70 -5.87
N LYS A 24 15.61 18.31 -6.64
CA LYS A 24 16.82 17.60 -7.13
C LYS A 24 17.73 17.15 -5.99
N VAL A 25 17.85 17.96 -4.93
CA VAL A 25 18.64 17.60 -3.75
C VAL A 25 17.93 16.51 -2.96
N GLU A 26 16.61 16.59 -2.78
CA GLU A 26 15.80 15.57 -2.11
C GLU A 26 15.94 14.21 -2.81
N ILE A 27 15.71 14.16 -4.12
CA ILE A 27 15.90 12.96 -4.95
C ILE A 27 17.34 12.42 -4.80
N SER A 28 18.34 13.30 -4.81
CA SER A 28 19.74 12.88 -4.65
C SER A 28 20.01 12.28 -3.26
N MET A 29 19.40 12.84 -2.21
CA MET A 29 19.54 12.34 -0.84
C MET A 29 18.84 10.98 -0.67
N GLU A 30 17.64 10.80 -1.24
CA GLU A 30 16.92 9.52 -1.26
C GLU A 30 17.73 8.43 -1.98
N ASN A 31 18.29 8.77 -3.15
CA ASN A 31 19.14 7.85 -3.91
C ASN A 31 20.39 7.42 -3.12
N LEU A 32 21.02 8.36 -2.40
CA LEU A 32 22.15 8.04 -1.54
C LEU A 32 21.75 7.13 -0.39
N GLU A 33 20.62 7.39 0.27
CA GLU A 33 20.09 6.53 1.33
C GLU A 33 19.78 5.12 0.81
N ALA A 34 19.16 5.01 -0.36
CA ALA A 34 18.83 3.72 -0.99
C ALA A 34 20.08 2.88 -1.24
N VAL A 35 21.13 3.45 -1.83
CA VAL A 35 22.41 2.74 -2.08
C VAL A 35 23.06 2.29 -0.77
N VAL A 36 22.98 3.10 0.29
CA VAL A 36 23.50 2.73 1.60
C VAL A 36 22.68 1.58 2.22
N ARG A 37 21.34 1.64 2.13
CA ARG A 37 20.44 0.60 2.62
C ARG A 37 20.67 -0.72 1.89
N GLU A 38 20.78 -0.72 0.56
CA GLU A 38 21.07 -1.90 -0.25
C GLU A 38 22.38 -2.58 0.16
N ARG A 39 23.44 -1.79 0.39
CA ARG A 39 24.74 -2.32 0.82
C ARG A 39 24.66 -2.93 2.22
N ASN A 40 23.97 -2.27 3.14
CA ASN A 40 23.80 -2.77 4.50
C ASN A 40 22.98 -4.05 4.52
N GLU A 41 21.87 -4.09 3.78
CA GLU A 41 21.04 -5.29 3.64
C GLU A 41 21.84 -6.46 3.09
N ALA A 42 22.59 -6.25 2.00
CA ALA A 42 23.44 -7.28 1.41
C ALA A 42 24.47 -7.82 2.43
N TYR A 43 25.09 -6.92 3.21
CA TYR A 43 26.02 -7.30 4.26
C TYR A 43 25.34 -8.14 5.36
N TYR A 44 24.21 -7.68 5.90
CA TYR A 44 23.52 -8.39 6.99
C TYR A 44 22.91 -9.71 6.55
N LEU A 45 22.44 -9.82 5.31
CA LEU A 45 21.94 -11.08 4.74
C LEU A 45 23.06 -12.12 4.64
N LEU A 46 24.28 -11.73 4.28
CA LEU A 46 25.43 -12.64 4.21
C LEU A 46 25.91 -13.07 5.60
N GLU A 47 25.98 -12.16 6.56
CA GLU A 47 26.52 -12.43 7.89
C GLU A 47 25.51 -13.11 8.83
N THR A 48 24.25 -12.67 8.81
CA THR A 48 23.22 -13.07 9.78
C THR A 48 21.99 -13.73 9.15
N GLY A 49 21.85 -13.67 7.83
CA GLY A 49 20.63 -14.12 7.12
C GLY A 49 19.42 -13.21 7.32
N LYS A 50 19.60 -11.99 7.83
CA LYS A 50 18.53 -11.01 8.08
C LYS A 50 18.87 -9.67 7.41
N THR A 51 17.86 -8.86 7.13
CA THR A 51 18.00 -7.55 6.46
C THR A 51 18.77 -6.51 7.29
N GLY A 52 18.85 -6.67 8.61
CA GLY A 52 19.50 -5.70 9.51
C GLY A 52 18.63 -4.46 9.83
N GLU A 53 17.46 -4.35 9.22
CA GLU A 53 16.44 -3.37 9.59
C GLU A 53 15.78 -3.70 10.93
N ARG A 54 15.03 -2.72 11.46
CA ARG A 54 14.29 -2.87 12.70
C ARG A 54 13.40 -4.13 12.64
N PRO A 55 13.45 -5.00 13.65
CA PRO A 55 12.65 -6.22 13.62
C PRO A 55 11.16 -5.91 13.77
N HIS A 56 10.32 -6.66 13.07
CA HIS A 56 8.87 -6.54 13.09
C HIS A 56 8.22 -7.81 13.63
N GLY A 57 7.07 -7.66 14.27
CA GLY A 57 6.23 -8.75 14.73
C GLY A 57 4.80 -8.62 14.21
N TRP A 58 4.15 -9.75 13.98
CA TRP A 58 2.72 -9.78 13.70
C TRP A 58 1.94 -9.55 14.98
N LYS A 59 1.00 -8.60 14.95
CA LYS A 59 0.17 -8.24 16.10
C LYS A 59 -1.28 -8.06 15.66
N GLU A 60 -2.20 -8.58 16.46
CA GLU A 60 -3.62 -8.35 16.27
C GLU A 60 -4.03 -6.99 16.86
N ASP A 61 -4.69 -6.13 16.09
CA ASP A 61 -5.27 -4.86 16.51
C ASP A 61 -6.57 -5.07 17.32
N TYR A 62 -7.07 -4.04 18.02
CA TYR A 62 -8.33 -4.07 18.78
C TYR A 62 -9.54 -4.51 17.94
N PHE A 63 -9.48 -4.30 16.63
CA PHE A 63 -10.52 -4.71 15.68
C PHE A 63 -10.30 -6.11 15.09
N GLY A 64 -9.36 -6.89 15.60
CA GLY A 64 -9.09 -8.26 15.18
C GLY A 64 -8.36 -8.39 13.84
N ARG A 65 -7.66 -7.34 13.40
CA ARG A 65 -6.87 -7.33 12.15
C ARG A 65 -5.41 -7.58 12.47
N PHE A 66 -4.70 -8.31 11.61
CA PHE A 66 -3.26 -8.52 11.78
C PHE A 66 -2.47 -7.42 11.10
N ASP A 67 -1.70 -6.68 11.90
CA ASP A 67 -0.78 -5.65 11.43
C ASP A 67 0.67 -6.03 11.75
N VAL A 68 1.58 -5.58 10.90
CA VAL A 68 3.02 -5.72 11.10
C VAL A 68 3.50 -4.54 11.95
N VAL A 69 3.89 -4.80 13.19
CA VAL A 69 4.30 -3.77 14.15
C VAL A 69 5.80 -3.80 14.37
N PRO A 70 6.50 -2.65 14.30
CA PRO A 70 7.93 -2.60 14.57
C PRO A 70 8.20 -2.76 16.08
N LEU A 71 9.08 -3.70 16.44
CA LEU A 71 9.43 -4.00 17.83
C LEU A 71 10.29 -2.89 18.43
N LYS A 72 10.06 -2.55 19.70
CA LYS A 72 10.85 -1.55 20.44
C LYS A 72 11.87 -2.23 21.34
N GLU A 73 12.97 -1.54 21.59
CA GLU A 73 13.95 -1.98 22.57
C GLU A 73 13.47 -1.63 23.98
N HIS A 74 13.55 -2.59 24.89
CA HIS A 74 13.18 -2.41 26.30
C HIS A 74 14.30 -2.92 27.20
N LEU A 75 14.50 -2.25 28.33
CA LEU A 75 15.49 -2.63 29.34
C LEU A 75 15.09 -3.89 30.12
N ILE A 76 13.78 -4.12 30.25
CA ILE A 76 13.18 -5.17 31.07
C ILE A 76 12.49 -6.19 30.14
N PRO A 77 12.50 -7.49 30.47
CA PRO A 77 11.75 -8.50 29.70
C PRO A 77 10.25 -8.20 29.61
N MET A 78 9.63 -8.64 28.51
CA MET A 78 8.23 -8.37 28.17
C MET A 78 7.23 -8.70 29.30
N LYS A 79 7.46 -9.80 30.03
CA LYS A 79 6.56 -10.27 31.10
C LYS A 79 6.60 -9.42 32.37
N GLU A 80 7.65 -8.64 32.56
CA GLU A 80 7.84 -7.80 33.75
C GLU A 80 7.51 -6.33 33.46
N ASN A 81 7.45 -5.95 32.18
CA ASN A 81 7.15 -4.60 31.75
C ASN A 81 5.64 -4.31 31.86
N LYS A 82 5.24 -3.63 32.94
CA LYS A 82 3.84 -3.24 33.18
C LYS A 82 3.27 -2.35 32.09
N ASP A 83 4.05 -1.36 31.63
CA ASP A 83 3.61 -0.44 30.59
C ASP A 83 3.30 -1.19 29.28
N PHE A 84 4.12 -2.20 28.96
CA PHE A 84 3.88 -3.08 27.83
C PHE A 84 2.62 -3.93 28.05
N LEU A 85 2.48 -4.58 29.20
CA LEU A 85 1.34 -5.45 29.49
C LEU A 85 0.00 -4.70 29.52
N GLU A 86 0.00 -3.43 29.91
CA GLU A 86 -1.22 -2.62 30.00
C GLU A 86 -1.57 -1.95 28.66
N ASN A 87 -0.58 -1.41 27.95
CA ASN A 87 -0.84 -0.57 26.77
C ASN A 87 -0.53 -1.26 25.44
N GLU A 88 0.46 -2.17 25.41
CA GLU A 88 0.95 -2.80 24.19
C GLU A 88 0.52 -4.27 24.07
N LEU A 89 0.17 -4.97 25.16
CA LEU A 89 -0.39 -6.31 25.08
C LEU A 89 -1.89 -6.21 24.77
N PHE A 90 -2.25 -6.35 23.50
CA PHE A 90 -3.67 -6.47 23.15
C PHE A 90 -4.18 -7.87 23.53
N PRO A 91 -5.35 -7.98 24.17
CA PRO A 91 -5.90 -9.29 24.47
C PRO A 91 -6.38 -9.95 23.17
N THR A 92 -6.18 -11.26 23.03
CA THR A 92 -6.59 -12.02 21.84
C THR A 92 -8.08 -11.86 21.56
N MET A 93 -8.48 -11.86 20.29
CA MET A 93 -9.85 -11.64 19.77
C MET A 93 -10.99 -12.22 20.63
N GLU A 94 -10.79 -13.41 21.20
CA GLU A 94 -11.76 -14.14 22.02
C GLU A 94 -12.02 -13.52 23.40
N THR A 95 -11.07 -12.74 23.91
CA THR A 95 -11.10 -12.22 25.30
C THR A 95 -11.69 -10.82 25.42
N VAL A 96 -11.70 -10.02 24.35
CA VAL A 96 -12.06 -8.59 24.42
C VAL A 96 -13.49 -8.31 24.02
N ASN A 97 -13.95 -8.87 22.90
CA ASN A 97 -15.22 -8.43 22.33
C ASN A 97 -15.86 -9.43 21.34
N PRO A 98 -16.98 -10.07 21.73
CA PRO A 98 -17.73 -11.02 20.87
C PRO A 98 -18.26 -10.43 19.54
N THR A 99 -18.28 -9.11 19.38
CA THR A 99 -18.81 -8.44 18.17
C THR A 99 -17.79 -8.31 17.03
N VAL A 100 -16.49 -8.48 17.32
CA VAL A 100 -15.42 -8.28 16.33
C VAL A 100 -15.47 -9.28 15.17
N PRO A 101 -15.77 -10.58 15.39
CA PRO A 101 -15.92 -11.52 14.27
C PRO A 101 -17.03 -11.14 13.29
N GLU A 102 -18.17 -10.65 13.79
CA GLU A 102 -19.27 -10.17 12.93
C GLU A 102 -18.86 -8.93 12.13
N PHE A 103 -18.11 -8.02 12.76
CA PHE A 103 -17.55 -6.86 12.09
C PHE A 103 -16.59 -7.24 10.95
N LEU A 104 -15.66 -8.16 11.21
CA LEU A 104 -14.72 -8.64 10.17
C LEU A 104 -15.44 -9.32 9.01
N LEU A 105 -16.50 -10.08 9.28
CA LEU A 105 -17.33 -10.69 8.24
C LEU A 105 -17.97 -9.61 7.36
N LYS A 106 -18.60 -8.59 7.95
CA LYS A 106 -19.21 -7.47 7.21
C LYS A 106 -18.18 -6.65 6.42
N LEU A 107 -16.98 -6.49 6.98
CA LEU A 107 -15.86 -5.83 6.29
C LEU A 107 -15.48 -6.60 5.03
N LYS A 108 -15.31 -7.92 5.13
CA LYS A 108 -15.00 -8.80 4.00
C LYS A 108 -16.12 -8.81 2.94
N GLU A 109 -17.38 -8.80 3.36
CA GLU A 109 -18.52 -8.66 2.45
C GLU A 109 -18.47 -7.33 1.68
N LYS A 110 -18.14 -6.24 2.37
CA LYS A 110 -17.97 -4.92 1.74
C LYS A 110 -16.83 -4.93 0.72
N GLU A 111 -15.67 -5.49 1.05
CA GLU A 111 -14.53 -5.63 0.13
C GLU A 111 -14.91 -6.44 -1.12
N ASN A 112 -15.59 -7.57 -0.94
CA ASN A 112 -16.08 -8.37 -2.05
C ASN A 112 -17.08 -7.60 -2.93
N ASN A 113 -17.95 -6.81 -2.34
CA ASN A 113 -18.89 -5.97 -3.08
C ASN A 113 -18.19 -4.86 -3.86
N MET A 114 -17.15 -4.24 -3.30
CA MET A 114 -16.31 -3.25 -4.00
C MET A 114 -15.60 -3.89 -5.19
N ALA A 115 -14.92 -5.02 -4.99
CA ALA A 115 -14.25 -5.74 -6.07
C ALA A 115 -15.23 -6.17 -7.19
N ARG A 116 -16.44 -6.63 -6.83
CA ARG A 116 -17.50 -6.94 -7.81
C ARG A 116 -17.95 -5.70 -8.58
N ALA A 117 -18.06 -4.55 -7.90
CA ALA A 117 -18.45 -3.29 -8.53
C ALA A 117 -17.37 -2.79 -9.49
N GLU A 118 -16.09 -2.91 -9.15
CA GLU A 118 -14.96 -2.56 -10.02
C GLU A 118 -14.93 -3.44 -11.27
N LYS A 119 -15.06 -4.77 -11.12
CA LYS A 119 -15.17 -5.68 -12.27
C LYS A 119 -16.34 -5.33 -13.18
N ARG A 120 -17.47 -4.90 -12.61
CA ARG A 120 -18.62 -4.43 -13.40
C ARG A 120 -18.31 -3.14 -14.15
N LYS A 121 -17.66 -2.17 -13.51
CA LYS A 121 -17.24 -0.91 -14.15
C LYS A 121 -16.28 -1.19 -15.31
N ASN A 122 -15.29 -2.05 -15.10
CA ASN A 122 -14.32 -2.43 -16.13
C ASN A 122 -15.02 -3.11 -17.32
N ARG A 123 -15.96 -4.03 -17.07
CA ARG A 123 -16.79 -4.62 -18.15
C ARG A 123 -17.57 -3.57 -18.94
N VAL A 124 -18.24 -2.64 -18.26
CA VAL A 124 -18.98 -1.56 -18.92
C VAL A 124 -18.03 -0.66 -19.71
N HIS A 125 -16.83 -0.40 -19.20
CA HIS A 125 -15.82 0.39 -19.90
C HIS A 125 -15.32 -0.33 -21.16
N ILE A 126 -14.95 -1.61 -21.07
CA ILE A 126 -14.56 -2.45 -22.21
C ILE A 126 -15.67 -2.48 -23.27
N LYS A 127 -16.94 -2.63 -22.85
CA LYS A 127 -18.08 -2.58 -23.78
C LYS A 127 -18.14 -1.26 -24.55
N LYS A 128 -17.96 -0.12 -23.87
CA LYS A 128 -17.92 1.20 -24.53
C LYS A 128 -16.73 1.33 -25.47
N LEU A 129 -15.56 0.87 -25.05
CA LEU A 129 -14.35 0.89 -25.89
C LEU A 129 -14.55 0.11 -27.19
N PHE A 130 -15.17 -1.07 -27.14
CA PHE A 130 -15.47 -1.83 -28.34
C PHE A 130 -16.51 -1.17 -29.24
N GLN A 131 -17.50 -0.47 -28.67
CA GLN A 131 -18.48 0.29 -29.44
C GLN A 131 -17.87 1.52 -30.15
N GLU A 132 -16.97 2.24 -29.46
CA GLU A 132 -16.29 3.42 -30.03
C GLU A 132 -15.17 3.03 -31.00
N PHE A 133 -14.45 1.93 -30.71
CA PHE A 133 -13.32 1.45 -31.49
C PHE A 133 -13.44 -0.06 -31.79
N PRO A 134 -14.13 -0.45 -32.88
CA PRO A 134 -14.37 -1.85 -33.22
C PRO A 134 -13.10 -2.67 -33.52
N ASN A 135 -12.02 -2.01 -33.96
CA ASN A 135 -10.74 -2.63 -34.34
C ASN A 135 -9.66 -2.47 -33.26
N MET A 136 -10.05 -2.39 -31.99
CA MET A 136 -9.12 -2.25 -30.87
C MET A 136 -8.20 -3.47 -30.73
N ASP A 137 -6.95 -3.24 -30.36
CA ASP A 137 -5.98 -4.31 -30.09
C ASP A 137 -6.36 -5.05 -28.80
N MET A 138 -6.55 -6.36 -28.93
CA MET A 138 -7.07 -7.21 -27.86
C MET A 138 -5.99 -7.55 -26.84
N GLU A 139 -4.73 -7.62 -27.27
CA GLU A 139 -3.60 -7.99 -26.42
C GLU A 139 -3.30 -6.86 -25.42
N ALA A 140 -3.23 -5.61 -25.93
CA ALA A 140 -3.06 -4.43 -25.10
C ALA A 140 -4.19 -4.26 -24.07
N LEU A 141 -5.45 -4.53 -24.47
CA LEU A 141 -6.60 -4.40 -23.57
C LEU A 141 -6.60 -5.47 -22.46
N GLN A 142 -6.09 -6.67 -22.75
CA GLN A 142 -5.95 -7.73 -21.75
C GLN A 142 -4.85 -7.43 -20.73
N GLU A 143 -3.79 -6.72 -21.13
CA GLU A 143 -2.73 -6.24 -20.24
C GLU A 143 -3.25 -5.16 -19.27
N GLU A 144 -4.07 -4.24 -19.76
CA GLU A 144 -4.70 -3.21 -18.93
C GLU A 144 -5.76 -3.77 -17.95
N TYR A 145 -6.48 -4.83 -18.35
CA TYR A 145 -7.54 -5.45 -17.55
C TYR A 145 -7.28 -6.93 -17.24
N PRO A 146 -6.34 -7.25 -16.33
CA PRO A 146 -5.98 -8.63 -16.02
C PRO A 146 -7.11 -9.43 -15.34
N ASP A 147 -8.06 -8.75 -14.69
CA ASP A 147 -9.17 -9.36 -13.95
C ASP A 147 -10.28 -9.97 -14.83
N ILE A 148 -10.33 -9.60 -16.11
CA ILE A 148 -11.40 -9.95 -17.04
C ILE A 148 -10.76 -10.55 -18.29
N ASP A 149 -11.24 -11.72 -18.71
CA ASP A 149 -10.89 -12.28 -20.01
C ASP A 149 -11.61 -11.48 -21.12
N VAL A 150 -10.84 -10.64 -21.81
CA VAL A 150 -11.32 -9.72 -22.84
C VAL A 150 -11.82 -10.48 -24.07
N HIS A 151 -11.16 -11.59 -24.44
CA HIS A 151 -11.55 -12.40 -25.59
C HIS A 151 -12.91 -13.09 -25.36
N ALA A 152 -13.07 -13.71 -24.18
CA ALA A 152 -14.34 -14.32 -23.81
C ALA A 152 -15.46 -13.28 -23.70
N TYR A 153 -15.14 -12.08 -23.19
CA TYR A 153 -16.12 -11.01 -23.04
C TYR A 153 -16.56 -10.41 -24.37
N LYS A 154 -15.65 -10.23 -25.35
CA LYS A 154 -16.02 -9.79 -26.70
C LYS A 154 -16.97 -10.77 -27.36
N LYS A 155 -16.65 -12.07 -27.31
CA LYS A 155 -17.54 -13.12 -27.83
C LYS A 155 -18.93 -13.07 -27.19
N TYR A 156 -18.98 -12.90 -25.86
CA TYR A 156 -20.24 -12.73 -25.14
C TYR A 156 -21.04 -11.50 -25.62
N LEU A 157 -20.38 -10.38 -25.91
CA LEU A 157 -21.06 -9.18 -26.42
C LEU A 157 -21.60 -9.39 -27.84
N GLU A 158 -20.85 -10.08 -28.71
CA GLU A 158 -21.29 -10.44 -30.07
C GLU A 158 -22.49 -11.40 -30.02
N ASP A 159 -22.45 -12.42 -29.15
CA ASP A 159 -23.53 -13.41 -28.98
C ASP A 159 -24.84 -12.79 -28.45
N ASN A 160 -24.79 -11.62 -27.80
CA ASN A 160 -25.95 -10.92 -27.25
C ASN A 160 -26.39 -9.69 -28.07
N ASP A 161 -25.86 -9.50 -29.28
CA ASP A 161 -26.12 -8.32 -30.14
C ASP A 161 -25.86 -6.97 -29.42
N GLU A 162 -24.88 -6.92 -28.52
CA GLU A 162 -24.55 -5.72 -27.71
C GLU A 162 -23.37 -4.90 -28.26
N LEU A 163 -22.87 -5.29 -29.43
CA LEU A 163 -21.68 -4.80 -30.13
C LEU A 163 -22.04 -4.19 -31.49
#